data_AF-A0A7S4NGD0-F1
#
_entry.id   AF-A0A7S4NGD0-F1
#
_cell.length_a   1.000
_cell.length_b   1.000
_cell.length_c   1.000
_cell.angle_alpha   90.00
_cell.angle_beta   90.00
_cell.angle_gamma   90.00
#
_symmetry.space_group_name_H-M   'P 1'
#
loop_
_entity.id
_entity.type
_entity.pdbx_description
1 polymer ?
#
loop_
_entity_poly.entity_id
_entity_poly.type
_entity_poly.pdbx_seq_one_letter_code
_entity_poly.pdbx_strand_id
1 'polypeptide(L)'
;ACRRPTWQGSSGIGSWRVVLRVYSWISLLTNIMVVAYATNGVRDDIIAPMYAELDTCEDVDSGAAHNSSLISDEARHLGHRTAWESSCADNFRNCFVDIGGVSWLPANTYLHPDELSARPYMDEGLCNEESLLYNREHCDMCRYRTAEVYLGLAWFVIIVEHLLLLLKIFVMAAVPDKPAFVRKDEARTAFLKDRISREMAGASVAPE
;
A
#
# COMPACT_ATOMS: atom_id res chain seq x y z
N ALA A 1 12.30 -46.48 -3.96
CA ALA A 1 12.92 -46.51 -2.61
C ALA A 1 14.08 -45.52 -2.58
N CYS A 2 14.14 -44.60 -1.61
CA CYS A 2 15.29 -43.69 -1.46
C CYS A 2 16.41 -44.37 -0.67
N ARG A 3 17.66 -44.32 -1.18
CA ARG A 3 18.86 -44.83 -0.48
C ARG A 3 19.25 -43.87 0.64
N ARG A 4 19.79 -44.38 1.76
CA ARG A 4 20.18 -43.57 2.91
C ARG A 4 21.30 -42.57 2.53
N PRO A 5 21.17 -41.27 2.85
CA PRO A 5 22.20 -40.28 2.58
C PRO A 5 23.38 -40.41 3.54
N THR A 6 24.57 -40.00 3.08
CA THR A 6 25.76 -39.87 3.92
C THR A 6 25.66 -38.63 4.81
N TRP A 7 26.15 -38.73 6.04
CA TRP A 7 26.12 -37.61 6.97
C TRP A 7 27.09 -36.52 6.51
N GLN A 8 26.60 -35.28 6.45
CA GLN A 8 27.39 -34.08 6.25
C GLN A 8 27.01 -33.09 7.35
N GLY A 9 27.99 -32.60 8.11
CA GLY A 9 27.75 -31.54 9.08
C GLY A 9 27.40 -30.24 8.36
N SER A 10 26.24 -29.65 8.66
CA SER A 10 25.88 -28.31 8.20
C SER A 10 25.61 -27.40 9.39
N SER A 11 26.14 -26.18 9.33
CA SER A 11 25.89 -25.14 10.33
C SER A 11 24.62 -24.32 10.05
N GLY A 12 23.94 -24.56 8.92
CA GLY A 12 22.69 -23.87 8.58
C GLY A 12 22.01 -24.38 7.31
N ILE A 13 20.99 -23.64 6.85
CA ILE A 13 20.20 -23.99 5.66
C ILE A 13 20.86 -23.58 4.32
N GLY A 14 22.11 -23.09 4.37
CA GLY A 14 22.85 -22.65 3.18
C GLY A 14 22.25 -21.41 2.51
N SER A 15 22.26 -21.38 1.18
CA SER A 15 21.80 -20.25 0.35
C SER A 15 20.32 -19.90 0.54
N TRP A 16 19.50 -20.84 1.02
CA TRP A 16 18.09 -20.60 1.33
C TRP A 16 17.89 -19.47 2.34
N ARG A 17 18.85 -19.25 3.25
CA ARG A 17 18.79 -18.10 4.18
C ARG A 17 18.81 -16.76 3.43
N VAL A 18 19.58 -16.66 2.35
CA VAL A 18 19.65 -15.45 1.52
C VAL A 18 18.36 -15.25 0.75
N VAL A 19 17.82 -16.33 0.15
CA VAL A 19 16.55 -16.29 -0.58
C VAL A 19 15.42 -15.80 0.30
N LEU A 20 15.28 -16.37 1.51
CA LEU A 20 14.25 -15.96 2.47
C LEU A 20 14.41 -14.51 2.92
N ARG A 21 15.66 -14.05 3.08
CA ARG A 21 15.94 -12.65 3.43
C ARG A 21 15.48 -11.71 2.33
N VAL A 22 15.82 -11.99 1.06
CA VAL A 22 15.40 -11.16 -0.09
C VAL A 22 13.88 -11.17 -0.24
N TYR A 23 13.25 -12.34 -0.13
CA TYR A 23 11.80 -12.45 -0.18
C TYR A 23 11.11 -11.57 0.88
N SER A 24 11.66 -11.52 2.09
CA SER A 24 11.16 -10.67 3.18
C SER A 24 11.29 -9.17 2.92
N TRP A 25 12.17 -8.72 2.03
CA TRP A 25 12.24 -7.32 1.60
C TRP A 25 11.19 -7.04 0.52
N ILE A 26 11.11 -7.90 -0.49
CA ILE A 26 10.13 -7.78 -1.58
C ILE A 26 8.70 -7.82 -1.03
N SER A 27 8.42 -8.71 -0.07
CA SER A 27 7.10 -8.86 0.52
C SER A 27 6.61 -7.58 1.19
N LEU A 28 7.49 -6.76 1.76
CA LEU A 28 7.11 -5.52 2.40
C LEU A 28 6.54 -4.54 1.35
N LEU A 29 7.28 -4.33 0.26
CA LEU A 29 6.85 -3.47 -0.84
C LEU A 29 5.56 -3.99 -1.49
N THR A 30 5.48 -5.29 -1.79
CA THR A 30 4.29 -5.88 -2.42
C THR A 30 3.03 -5.71 -1.55
N ASN A 31 3.12 -5.94 -0.25
CA ASN A 31 1.95 -5.79 0.62
C ASN A 31 1.49 -4.33 0.72
N ILE A 32 2.42 -3.37 0.77
CA ILE A 32 2.05 -1.94 0.78
C ILE A 32 1.37 -1.54 -0.54
N MET A 33 1.88 -2.00 -1.68
CA MET A 33 1.26 -1.76 -2.99
C MET A 33 -0.14 -2.36 -3.08
N VAL A 34 -0.35 -3.57 -2.58
CA VAL A 34 -1.68 -4.19 -2.53
C VAL A 34 -2.64 -3.36 -1.67
N VAL A 35 -2.21 -2.92 -0.50
CA VAL A 35 -3.03 -2.08 0.38
C VAL A 35 -3.36 -0.74 -0.28
N ALA A 36 -2.39 -0.07 -0.92
CA ALA A 36 -2.62 1.24 -1.52
C ALA A 36 -3.46 1.21 -2.81
N TYR A 37 -3.25 0.23 -3.69
CA TYR A 37 -3.85 0.25 -5.03
C TYR A 37 -4.94 -0.79 -5.25
N ALA A 38 -4.89 -1.94 -4.57
CA ALA A 38 -5.92 -2.97 -4.73
C ALA A 38 -7.09 -2.79 -3.77
N THR A 39 -6.89 -2.06 -2.67
CA THR A 39 -7.97 -1.75 -1.73
C THR A 39 -8.44 -0.32 -1.90
N ASN A 40 -9.75 -0.13 -1.96
CA ASN A 40 -10.36 1.19 -2.04
C ASN A 40 -10.28 1.95 -0.70
N GLY A 41 -10.08 1.25 0.43
CA GLY A 41 -10.10 1.86 1.76
C GLY A 41 -9.05 2.95 1.98
N VAL A 42 -7.81 2.74 1.54
CA VAL A 42 -6.77 3.79 1.68
C VAL A 42 -7.14 5.02 0.85
N ARG A 43 -7.60 4.79 -0.38
CA ARG A 43 -8.02 5.85 -1.28
C ARG A 43 -9.19 6.64 -0.67
N ASP A 44 -10.23 5.95 -0.26
CA ASP A 44 -11.51 6.55 0.11
C ASP A 44 -11.49 7.12 1.53
N ASP A 45 -10.83 6.45 2.48
CA ASP A 45 -10.89 6.83 3.91
C ASP A 45 -9.70 7.70 4.36
N ILE A 46 -8.58 7.68 3.63
CA ILE A 46 -7.36 8.40 4.02
C ILE A 46 -7.00 9.47 2.99
N ILE A 47 -6.87 9.10 1.72
CA ILE A 47 -6.32 10.00 0.70
C ILE A 47 -7.35 11.01 0.21
N ALA A 48 -8.56 10.59 -0.15
CA ALA A 48 -9.60 11.50 -0.63
C ALA A 48 -9.96 12.59 0.40
N PRO A 49 -10.14 12.29 1.70
CA PRO A 49 -10.38 13.32 2.71
C PRO A 49 -9.18 14.25 2.94
N MET A 50 -7.94 13.77 2.74
CA MET A 50 -6.74 14.61 2.89
C MET A 50 -6.67 15.75 1.86
N TYR A 51 -7.25 15.57 0.68
CA TYR A 51 -7.33 16.60 -0.37
C TYR A 51 -8.65 17.39 -0.34
N ALA A 52 -9.66 16.89 0.36
CA ALA A 52 -10.90 17.61 0.56
C ALA A 52 -10.71 18.75 1.57
N GLU A 53 -11.32 19.90 1.31
CA GLU A 53 -11.39 21.00 2.29
C GLU A 53 -12.47 20.74 3.35
N LEU A 54 -13.49 19.97 2.99
CA LEU A 54 -14.63 19.60 3.83
C LEU A 54 -14.74 18.08 3.93
N ASP A 55 -14.77 17.55 5.16
CA ASP A 55 -14.95 16.10 5.41
C ASP A 55 -16.30 15.60 4.87
N THR A 56 -17.34 16.42 4.97
CA THR A 56 -18.68 16.12 4.47
C THR A 56 -19.12 17.19 3.48
N CYS A 57 -19.77 16.74 2.42
CA CYS A 57 -20.42 17.60 1.45
C CYS A 57 -21.71 18.22 2.04
N GLU A 58 -21.60 19.09 3.05
CA GLU A 58 -22.77 19.82 3.55
C GLU A 58 -23.29 20.81 2.49
N ASP A 59 -24.60 21.04 2.52
CA ASP A 59 -25.32 21.93 1.60
C ASP A 59 -24.77 23.36 1.72
N VAL A 60 -23.73 23.68 0.96
CA VAL A 60 -23.21 25.04 0.89
C VAL A 60 -24.30 25.87 0.22
N ASP A 61 -24.91 26.77 1.00
CA ASP A 61 -25.81 27.88 0.60
C ASP A 61 -25.08 28.90 -0.32
N SER A 62 -24.18 28.41 -1.16
CA SER A 62 -23.55 29.11 -2.25
C SER A 62 -24.61 29.28 -3.32
N GLY A 63 -24.67 30.45 -3.95
CA GLY A 63 -25.67 30.82 -4.97
C GLY A 63 -25.76 29.90 -6.21
N ALA A 64 -25.10 28.74 -6.20
CA ALA A 64 -25.28 27.59 -7.09
C ALA A 64 -26.68 26.95 -7.03
N ALA A 65 -27.50 27.29 -6.02
CA ALA A 65 -28.88 26.79 -5.82
C ALA A 65 -29.84 26.99 -7.01
N HIS A 66 -29.43 27.66 -8.09
CA HIS A 66 -30.26 27.88 -9.28
C HIS A 66 -29.93 27.02 -10.50
N ASN A 67 -28.78 26.33 -10.56
CA ASN A 67 -28.40 25.57 -11.76
C ASN A 67 -28.15 24.08 -11.42
N SER A 68 -29.14 23.24 -11.72
CA SER A 68 -29.12 21.80 -11.41
C SER A 68 -28.01 21.02 -12.10
N SER A 69 -27.42 21.59 -13.17
CA SER A 69 -26.29 21.02 -13.89
C SER A 69 -24.98 21.02 -13.09
N LEU A 70 -24.87 21.87 -12.06
CA LEU A 70 -23.68 21.99 -11.24
C LEU A 70 -23.72 21.10 -9.99
N ILE A 71 -24.83 20.42 -9.72
CA ILE A 71 -25.00 19.54 -8.55
C ILE A 71 -24.40 18.18 -8.85
N SER A 72 -23.71 17.56 -7.87
CA SER A 72 -23.18 16.21 -8.03
C SER A 72 -24.27 15.17 -8.20
N ASP A 73 -23.99 14.13 -9.00
CA ASP A 73 -25.00 13.10 -9.30
C ASP A 73 -25.46 12.36 -8.04
N GLU A 74 -24.53 12.07 -7.12
CA GLU A 74 -24.84 11.51 -5.81
C GLU A 74 -25.66 12.48 -4.95
N ALA A 75 -25.26 13.76 -4.85
CA ALA A 75 -26.01 14.74 -4.07
C ALA A 75 -27.44 14.88 -4.61
N ARG A 76 -27.60 14.91 -5.94
CA ARG A 76 -28.92 14.94 -6.59
C ARG A 76 -29.77 13.73 -6.21
N HIS A 77 -29.18 12.54 -6.13
CA HIS A 77 -29.88 11.33 -5.73
C HIS A 77 -30.28 11.34 -4.24
N LEU A 78 -29.38 11.82 -3.38
CA LEU A 78 -29.60 11.90 -1.93
C LEU A 78 -30.49 13.10 -1.51
N GLY A 79 -30.76 14.02 -2.43
CA GLY A 79 -31.54 15.23 -2.17
C GLY A 79 -30.73 16.40 -1.60
N HIS A 80 -29.41 16.31 -1.64
CA HIS A 80 -28.47 17.38 -1.30
C HIS A 80 -28.24 18.33 -2.48
N ARG A 81 -27.70 19.51 -2.20
CA ARG A 81 -27.42 20.59 -3.18
C ARG A 81 -25.93 20.89 -3.31
N THR A 82 -25.09 19.91 -3.02
CA THR A 82 -23.64 20.05 -3.11
C THR A 82 -23.20 20.18 -4.56
N ALA A 83 -22.45 21.24 -4.86
CA ALA A 83 -21.90 21.47 -6.18
C ALA A 83 -20.78 20.46 -6.51
N TRP A 84 -20.64 20.06 -7.77
CA TRP A 84 -19.55 19.19 -8.22
C TRP A 84 -18.17 19.79 -7.97
N GLU A 85 -18.07 21.12 -8.07
CA GLU A 85 -16.83 21.87 -7.87
C GLU A 85 -16.40 21.94 -6.41
N SER A 86 -17.29 21.69 -5.44
CA SER A 86 -16.91 21.79 -4.03
C SER A 86 -15.87 20.74 -3.67
N SER A 87 -14.84 21.18 -2.95
CA SER A 87 -13.76 20.31 -2.45
C SER A 87 -14.23 19.55 -1.19
N CYS A 88 -15.05 18.53 -1.38
CA CYS A 88 -15.51 17.64 -0.31
C CYS A 88 -15.22 16.16 -0.65
N ALA A 89 -15.05 15.34 0.39
CA ALA A 89 -14.53 13.97 0.22
C ALA A 89 -15.38 13.10 -0.73
N ASP A 90 -16.71 13.20 -0.68
CA ASP A 90 -17.59 12.37 -1.52
C ASP A 90 -17.45 12.73 -3.01
N ASN A 91 -17.25 14.01 -3.35
CA ASN A 91 -16.99 14.42 -4.73
C ASN A 91 -15.67 13.87 -5.28
N PHE A 92 -14.64 13.66 -4.43
CA PHE A 92 -13.43 12.96 -4.84
C PHE A 92 -13.70 11.47 -5.06
N ARG A 93 -14.43 10.82 -4.13
CA ARG A 93 -14.78 9.40 -4.21
C ARG A 93 -15.65 9.07 -5.43
N ASN A 94 -16.56 9.96 -5.79
CA ASN A 94 -17.46 9.79 -6.94
C ASN A 94 -16.70 9.65 -8.27
N CYS A 95 -15.46 10.13 -8.39
CA CYS A 95 -14.65 9.89 -9.58
C CYS A 95 -14.17 8.42 -9.72
N PHE A 96 -14.27 7.61 -8.67
CA PHE A 96 -13.75 6.24 -8.62
C PHE A 96 -14.84 5.16 -8.49
N VAL A 97 -16.11 5.55 -8.47
CA VAL A 97 -17.20 4.58 -8.41
C VAL A 97 -17.40 3.91 -9.76
N ASP A 98 -18.01 2.73 -9.74
CA ASP A 98 -18.46 2.06 -10.95
C ASP A 98 -19.97 2.29 -11.15
N ILE A 99 -20.36 2.48 -12.41
CA ILE A 99 -21.75 2.42 -12.86
C ILE A 99 -22.28 1.01 -12.58
N GLY A 100 -23.37 0.92 -11.84
CA GLY A 100 -23.91 -0.33 -11.33
C GLY A 100 -23.33 -0.79 -9.99
N GLY A 101 -22.29 -0.12 -9.48
CA GLY A 101 -21.68 -0.40 -8.18
C GLY A 101 -22.30 0.38 -7.02
N VAL A 102 -23.08 1.43 -7.30
CA VAL A 102 -23.69 2.33 -6.31
C VAL A 102 -25.16 2.60 -6.63
N SER A 103 -25.96 2.97 -5.62
CA SER A 103 -27.41 3.13 -5.77
C SER A 103 -27.83 4.30 -6.67
N TRP A 104 -27.01 5.35 -6.72
CA TRP A 104 -27.25 6.54 -7.53
C TRP A 104 -26.80 6.40 -8.99
N LEU A 105 -26.07 5.32 -9.33
CA LEU A 105 -25.74 4.92 -10.71
C LEU A 105 -26.26 3.51 -11.02
N PRO A 106 -27.57 3.31 -11.14
CA PRO A 106 -28.10 1.98 -11.41
C PRO A 106 -27.73 1.52 -12.84
N ALA A 107 -27.23 0.29 -12.96
CA ALA A 107 -26.78 -0.30 -14.22
C ALA A 107 -27.88 -0.30 -15.30
N ASN A 108 -29.13 -0.54 -14.91
CA ASN A 108 -30.27 -0.62 -15.84
C ASN A 108 -30.56 0.69 -16.61
N THR A 109 -30.03 1.82 -16.14
CA THR A 109 -30.29 3.16 -16.71
C THR A 109 -29.14 3.60 -17.60
N TYR A 110 -27.90 3.24 -17.23
CA TYR A 110 -26.68 3.79 -17.81
C TYR A 110 -25.86 2.78 -18.59
N LEU A 111 -26.08 1.48 -18.38
CA LEU A 111 -25.40 0.41 -19.11
C LEU A 111 -26.35 -0.25 -20.10
N HIS A 112 -25.79 -0.81 -21.16
CA HIS A 112 -26.55 -1.61 -22.11
C HIS A 112 -27.15 -2.85 -21.40
N PRO A 113 -28.35 -3.32 -21.77
CA PRO A 113 -28.95 -4.51 -21.17
C PRO A 113 -28.10 -5.79 -21.25
N ASP A 114 -27.15 -5.84 -22.19
CA ASP A 114 -26.23 -6.97 -22.39
C ASP A 114 -24.97 -6.87 -21.51
N GLU A 115 -24.77 -5.75 -20.80
CA GLU A 115 -23.65 -5.57 -19.90
C GLU A 115 -23.89 -6.32 -18.58
N LEU A 116 -22.98 -7.24 -18.26
CA LEU A 116 -23.05 -8.08 -17.07
C LEU A 116 -22.15 -7.60 -15.92
N SER A 117 -21.35 -6.56 -16.15
CA SER A 117 -20.36 -6.06 -15.21
C SER A 117 -20.48 -4.55 -15.05
N ALA A 118 -20.15 -4.07 -13.86
CA ALA A 118 -20.04 -2.65 -13.59
C ALA A 118 -18.94 -2.01 -14.48
N ARG A 119 -19.09 -0.73 -14.80
CA ARG A 119 -18.16 0.03 -15.63
C ARG A 119 -17.61 1.25 -14.90
N PRO A 120 -16.36 1.65 -15.13
CA PRO A 120 -15.81 2.86 -14.50
C PRO A 120 -16.63 4.09 -14.87
N TYR A 121 -17.14 4.80 -13.87
CA TYR A 121 -17.98 5.98 -14.08
C TYR A 121 -17.22 7.12 -14.75
N MET A 122 -15.94 7.31 -14.43
CA MET A 122 -15.12 8.36 -15.03
C MET A 122 -14.94 8.16 -16.54
N ASP A 123 -14.48 6.99 -16.97
CA ASP A 123 -14.08 6.75 -18.36
C ASP A 123 -15.27 6.44 -19.27
N GLU A 124 -16.19 5.58 -18.83
CA GLU A 124 -17.33 5.10 -19.64
C GLU A 124 -18.61 5.94 -19.41
N GLY A 125 -18.64 6.74 -18.34
CA GLY A 125 -19.75 7.63 -18.00
C GLY A 125 -19.44 9.09 -18.33
N LEU A 126 -18.79 9.78 -17.40
CA LEU A 126 -18.56 11.23 -17.45
C LEU A 126 -17.78 11.70 -18.67
N CYS A 127 -16.75 10.94 -19.08
CA CYS A 127 -15.83 11.32 -20.15
C CYS A 127 -16.19 10.72 -21.51
N ASN A 128 -17.26 9.92 -21.62
CA ASN A 128 -17.69 9.31 -22.87
C ASN A 128 -18.84 10.10 -23.50
N GLU A 129 -18.61 10.73 -24.67
CA GLU A 129 -19.60 11.55 -25.38
C GLU A 129 -20.87 10.79 -25.78
N GLU A 130 -20.82 9.46 -25.89
CA GLU A 130 -21.97 8.62 -26.22
C GLU A 130 -22.82 8.26 -24.98
N SER A 131 -22.31 8.54 -23.77
CA SER A 131 -22.99 8.22 -22.53
C SER A 131 -24.02 9.27 -22.13
N LEU A 132 -25.13 8.83 -21.53
CA LEU A 132 -26.12 9.73 -20.92
C LEU A 132 -25.56 10.52 -19.73
N LEU A 133 -24.46 10.05 -19.16
CA LEU A 133 -23.75 10.68 -18.04
C LEU A 133 -22.69 11.68 -18.50
N TYR A 134 -22.51 11.87 -19.81
CA TYR A 134 -21.47 12.73 -20.33
C TYR A 134 -21.60 14.16 -19.82
N ASN A 135 -20.53 14.66 -19.22
CA ASN A 135 -20.39 16.07 -18.88
C ASN A 135 -18.91 16.45 -18.92
N ARG A 136 -18.57 17.36 -19.85
CA ARG A 136 -17.19 17.79 -20.08
C ARG A 136 -16.54 18.44 -18.86
N GLU A 137 -17.24 19.35 -18.19
CA GLU A 137 -16.70 20.05 -17.02
C GLU A 137 -16.46 19.07 -15.87
N HIS A 138 -17.38 18.13 -15.66
CA HIS A 138 -17.24 17.10 -14.64
C HIS A 138 -16.10 16.12 -14.96
N CYS A 139 -15.94 15.74 -16.22
CA CYS A 139 -14.84 14.90 -16.70
C CYS A 139 -13.48 15.54 -16.43
N ASP A 140 -13.30 16.82 -16.81
CA ASP A 140 -12.03 17.53 -16.60
C ASP A 140 -11.70 17.66 -15.09
N MET A 141 -12.69 17.96 -14.26
CA MET A 141 -12.54 18.00 -12.81
C MET A 141 -12.21 16.62 -12.21
N CYS A 142 -12.86 15.55 -12.65
CA CYS A 142 -12.53 14.21 -12.18
C CYS A 142 -11.14 13.77 -12.59
N ARG A 143 -10.68 14.10 -13.81
CA ARG A 143 -9.29 13.83 -14.22
C ARG A 143 -8.29 14.48 -13.28
N TYR A 144 -8.53 15.72 -12.90
CA TYR A 144 -7.68 16.45 -11.97
C TYR A 144 -7.66 15.79 -10.58
N ARG A 145 -8.83 15.56 -9.99
CA ARG A 145 -8.97 14.92 -8.66
C ARG A 145 -8.38 13.52 -8.63
N THR A 146 -8.63 12.72 -9.67
CA THR A 146 -8.09 11.37 -9.79
C THR A 146 -6.57 11.39 -9.82
N ALA A 147 -5.96 12.34 -10.53
CA ALA A 147 -4.52 12.52 -10.55
C ALA A 147 -3.96 12.92 -9.17
N GLU A 148 -4.63 13.83 -8.45
CA GLU A 148 -4.23 14.22 -7.09
C GLU A 148 -4.27 13.03 -6.12
N VAL A 149 -5.35 12.24 -6.17
CA VAL A 149 -5.51 11.06 -5.31
C VAL A 149 -4.46 9.99 -5.64
N TYR A 150 -4.18 9.71 -6.92
CA TYR A 150 -3.11 8.77 -7.28
C TYR A 150 -1.72 9.26 -6.86
N LEU A 151 -1.46 10.56 -6.94
CA LEU A 151 -0.22 11.15 -6.44
C LEU A 151 -0.13 11.00 -4.91
N GLY A 152 -1.24 11.22 -4.20
CA GLY A 152 -1.35 10.98 -2.76
C GLY A 152 -1.11 9.53 -2.37
N LEU A 153 -1.65 8.58 -3.11
CA LEU A 153 -1.40 7.15 -2.92
C LEU A 153 0.08 6.80 -3.13
N ALA A 154 0.73 7.36 -4.15
CA ALA A 154 2.16 7.17 -4.37
C ALA A 154 3.00 7.69 -3.18
N TRP A 155 2.66 8.87 -2.66
CA TRP A 155 3.30 9.41 -1.46
C TRP A 155 3.05 8.56 -0.22
N PHE A 156 1.83 8.08 -0.02
CA PHE A 156 1.48 7.18 1.06
C PHE A 156 2.32 5.90 1.03
N VAL A 157 2.45 5.27 -0.15
CA VAL A 157 3.30 4.09 -0.34
C VAL A 157 4.74 4.39 0.09
N ILE A 158 5.32 5.49 -0.41
CA ILE A 158 6.70 5.88 -0.08
C ILE A 158 6.85 6.09 1.44
N ILE A 159 5.96 6.84 2.07
CA ILE A 159 6.06 7.15 3.51
C ILE A 159 5.95 5.88 4.34
N VAL A 160 4.90 5.07 4.11
CA VAL A 160 4.66 3.85 4.87
C VAL A 160 5.76 2.82 4.63
N GLU A 161 6.25 2.70 3.40
CA GLU A 161 7.40 1.85 3.08
C GLU A 161 8.61 2.24 3.91
N HIS A 162 9.01 3.50 3.90
CA HIS A 162 10.19 3.95 4.64
C HIS A 162 10.04 3.74 6.15
N LEU A 163 8.86 4.00 6.72
CA LEU A 163 8.59 3.76 8.14
C LEU A 163 8.73 2.26 8.50
N LEU A 164 8.17 1.36 7.68
CA LEU A 164 8.26 -0.08 7.91
C LEU A 164 9.66 -0.64 7.64
N LEU A 165 10.38 -0.11 6.66
CA LEU A 165 11.79 -0.47 6.41
C LEU A 165 12.68 -0.05 7.59
N LEU A 166 12.49 1.17 8.11
CA LEU A 166 13.20 1.64 9.30
C LEU A 166 12.89 0.75 10.51
N LEU A 167 11.62 0.39 10.73
CA LEU A 167 11.23 -0.54 11.79
C LEU A 167 11.89 -1.92 11.61
N LYS A 168 11.94 -2.45 10.38
CA LYS A 168 12.61 -3.72 10.08
C LYS A 168 14.10 -3.66 10.42
N ILE A 169 14.78 -2.58 10.02
CA ILE A 169 16.20 -2.35 10.32
C ILE A 169 16.42 -2.22 11.83
N PHE A 170 15.54 -1.49 12.53
CA PHE A 170 15.59 -1.36 13.97
C PHE A 170 15.48 -2.71 14.68
N VAL A 171 14.52 -3.56 14.29
CA VAL A 171 14.36 -4.90 14.86
C VAL A 171 15.59 -5.77 14.59
N MET A 172 16.15 -5.71 13.38
CA MET A 172 17.38 -6.44 13.04
C MET A 172 18.59 -5.96 13.85
N ALA A 173 18.66 -4.69 14.22
CA ALA A 173 19.71 -4.15 15.07
C ALA A 173 19.50 -4.47 16.56
N ALA A 174 18.25 -4.48 17.02
CA ALA A 174 17.89 -4.70 18.42
C ALA A 174 18.00 -6.19 18.83
N VAL A 175 17.71 -7.11 17.92
CA VAL A 175 17.70 -8.55 18.22
C VAL A 175 19.05 -9.18 17.84
N PRO A 176 19.83 -9.70 18.81
CA PRO A 176 21.12 -10.33 18.51
C PRO A 176 20.94 -11.66 17.76
N ASP A 177 21.74 -11.88 16.70
CA ASP A 177 21.72 -13.10 15.88
C ASP A 177 21.99 -14.40 16.66
N LYS A 178 22.77 -14.31 17.75
CA LYS A 178 23.12 -15.44 18.61
C LYS A 178 22.62 -15.19 20.03
N PRO A 179 21.99 -16.19 20.67
CA PRO A 179 21.59 -16.06 22.06
C PRO A 179 22.81 -15.95 22.98
N ALA A 180 22.60 -15.36 24.16
CA ALA A 180 23.69 -15.00 25.08
C ALA A 180 24.55 -16.19 25.53
N PHE A 181 23.95 -17.38 25.70
CA PHE A 181 24.69 -18.58 26.14
C PHE A 181 25.66 -19.08 25.06
N VAL A 182 25.24 -19.13 23.79
CA VAL A 182 26.13 -19.51 22.66
C VAL A 182 27.30 -18.54 22.55
N ARG A 183 27.04 -17.24 22.69
CA ARG A 183 28.11 -16.22 22.66
C ARG A 183 29.13 -16.42 23.78
N LYS A 184 28.68 -16.77 24.99
CA LYS A 184 29.56 -17.05 26.14
C LYS A 184 30.38 -18.32 25.92
N ASP A 185 29.78 -19.36 25.39
CA ASP A 185 30.47 -20.63 25.10
C ASP A 185 31.50 -20.48 23.98
N GLU A 186 31.17 -19.74 22.92
CA GLU A 186 32.11 -19.38 21.85
C GLU A 186 33.28 -18.53 22.39
N ALA A 187 33.01 -17.56 23.26
CA ALA A 187 34.06 -16.76 23.88
C ALA A 187 34.99 -17.60 24.77
N ARG A 188 34.42 -18.54 25.55
CA ARG A 188 35.19 -19.44 26.41
C ARG A 188 36.08 -20.38 25.59
N THR A 189 35.53 -20.97 24.52
CA THR A 189 36.29 -21.88 23.65
C THR A 189 37.39 -21.14 22.89
N ALA A 190 37.13 -19.91 22.43
CA ALA A 190 38.15 -19.06 21.82
C ALA A 190 39.28 -18.72 22.80
N PHE A 191 38.95 -18.36 24.04
CA PHE A 191 39.95 -18.07 25.08
C PHE A 191 40.82 -19.28 25.41
N LEU A 192 40.21 -20.46 25.58
CA LEU A 192 40.95 -21.70 25.84
C LEU A 192 41.91 -22.03 24.69
N LYS A 193 41.47 -21.84 23.43
CA LYS A 193 42.30 -22.07 22.25
C LYS A 193 43.51 -21.12 22.20
N ASP A 194 43.31 -19.84 22.46
CA ASP A 194 44.40 -18.85 22.49
C ASP A 194 45.42 -19.19 23.60
N ARG A 195 44.94 -19.49 24.81
CA ARG A 195 45.81 -19.87 25.92
C ARG A 195 46.68 -21.08 25.59
N ILE A 196 46.09 -22.15 25.06
CA ILE A 196 46.82 -23.36 24.67
C ILE A 196 47.87 -23.03 23.60
N SER A 197 47.53 -22.21 22.60
CA SER A 197 48.49 -21.85 21.55
C SER A 197 49.69 -21.05 22.07
N ARG A 198 49.49 -20.17 23.06
CA ARG A 198 50.57 -19.42 23.70
C ARG A 198 51.46 -20.30 24.56
N GLU A 199 50.88 -21.24 25.31
CA GLU A 199 51.65 -22.20 26.11
C GLU A 199 52.53 -23.09 25.19
N MET A 200 52.00 -23.55 24.05
CA MET A 200 52.81 -24.28 23.06
C MET A 200 53.91 -23.43 22.42
N ALA A 201 53.61 -22.17 22.07
CA ALA A 201 54.61 -21.26 21.49
C ALA A 201 55.72 -20.90 22.49
N GLY A 202 55.37 -20.64 23.76
CA GLY A 202 56.34 -20.40 24.83
C GLY A 202 57.22 -21.61 25.13
N ALA A 203 56.67 -22.83 25.06
CA ALA A 203 57.44 -24.06 25.19
C ALA A 203 58.44 -24.29 24.05
N SER A 204 58.22 -23.71 22.87
CA SER A 204 59.11 -23.84 21.71
C SER A 204 60.32 -22.89 21.70
N VAL A 205 60.37 -21.91 22.60
CA VAL A 205 61.40 -20.84 22.63
C VAL A 205 62.45 -21.04 23.74
N ALA A 206 62.34 -22.08 24.56
CA ALA A 206 63.40 -22.42 25.52
C ALA A 206 64.65 -22.94 24.78
N PRO A 207 65.78 -22.21 24.73
CA PRO A 207 67.02 -22.74 24.19
C PRO A 207 67.64 -23.68 25.23
N GLU A 208 68.18 -24.82 24.77
CA GLU A 208 69.10 -25.67 25.53
C GLU A 208 70.36 -24.91 25.98
#